data_AF-A0A968MAC8-F1
#
_entry.id   AF-A0A968MAC8-F1
#
_cell.length_a   1.000
_cell.length_b   1.000
_cell.length_c   1.000
_cell.angle_alpha   90.00
_cell.angle_beta   90.00
_cell.angle_gamma   90.00
#
_symmetry.space_group_name_H-M   'P 1'
#
loop_
_entity.id
_entity.type
_entity.pdbx_description
1 polymer ?
#
loop_
_entity_poly.entity_id
_entity_poly.type
_entity_poly.pdbx_seq_one_letter_code
_entity_poly.pdbx_strand_id
1 'polypeptide(L)'
;MKSEFKAKLVQHLLNKKNSEKGFTLIELLVVIIIIGILAAIALPSFLNQAQKARQSEAKTYTGSMNRSQQAFYLEKQTFAATIGFLGLGINTQTDNYKYGIDVATQIAKDTTPANVANNTWVNNYGVQRATTLKGYAGTTWVGQTQSGDEANTLAILCENTQTGATAANVSGQTVTATTISTLTCATGMDSVK
;
A
#
# COMPACT_ATOMS: atom_id res chain seq x y z
N MET A 1 3.96 78.23 -25.93
CA MET A 1 4.05 77.05 -25.04
C MET A 1 5.48 76.91 -24.53
N LYS A 2 5.70 77.03 -23.22
CA LYS A 2 7.01 77.20 -22.58
C LYS A 2 7.92 75.99 -22.84
N SER A 3 9.03 76.20 -23.53
CA SER A 3 10.07 75.20 -23.86
C SER A 3 10.71 74.56 -22.63
N GLU A 4 10.63 75.22 -21.47
CA GLU A 4 11.20 74.71 -20.21
C GLU A 4 10.55 73.44 -19.68
N PHE A 5 9.25 73.24 -19.93
CA PHE A 5 8.57 72.00 -19.50
C PHE A 5 9.06 70.79 -20.30
N LYS A 6 9.29 70.98 -21.61
CA LYS A 6 9.87 69.94 -22.47
C LYS A 6 11.29 69.60 -22.02
N ALA A 7 12.09 70.60 -21.67
CA ALA A 7 13.45 70.38 -21.17
C ALA A 7 13.46 69.61 -19.84
N LYS A 8 12.65 70.00 -18.85
CA LYS A 8 12.54 69.30 -17.55
C LYS A 8 11.98 67.88 -17.67
N LEU A 9 11.01 67.66 -18.56
CA LEU A 9 10.45 66.34 -18.82
C LEU A 9 11.49 65.41 -19.47
N VAL A 10 12.23 65.91 -20.47
CA VAL A 10 13.32 65.16 -21.12
C VAL A 10 14.45 64.85 -20.13
N GLN A 11 14.81 65.80 -19.26
CA GLN A 11 15.79 65.59 -18.18
C GLN A 11 15.33 64.49 -17.20
N HIS A 12 14.05 64.45 -16.84
CA HIS A 12 13.50 63.45 -15.92
C HIS A 12 13.44 62.05 -16.56
N LEU A 13 13.15 61.96 -17.86
CA LEU A 13 13.19 60.70 -18.61
C LEU A 13 14.61 60.19 -18.84
N LEU A 14 15.58 61.07 -19.07
CA LEU A 14 16.99 60.71 -19.23
C LEU A 14 17.64 60.27 -17.90
N ASN A 15 17.20 60.83 -16.76
CA ASN A 15 17.71 60.46 -15.43
C ASN A 15 17.08 59.17 -14.86
N LYS A 16 16.00 58.66 -15.47
CA LYS A 16 15.31 57.42 -15.10
C LYS A 16 15.83 56.21 -15.89
N LYS A 17 17.12 56.17 -16.23
CA LYS A 17 17.72 55.10 -17.04
C LYS A 17 18.75 54.24 -16.30
N ASN A 18 18.82 54.33 -14.98
CA ASN A 18 19.88 53.69 -14.18
C ASN A 18 19.36 52.95 -12.93
N SER A 19 18.43 52.00 -13.05
CA SER A 19 18.22 51.05 -11.93
C SER A 19 17.63 49.68 -12.26
N GLU A 20 17.31 49.34 -13.51
CA GLU A 20 16.87 47.99 -13.83
C GLU A 20 18.09 47.10 -14.08
N LYS A 21 18.69 46.63 -12.99
CA LYS A 21 19.67 45.54 -13.04
C LYS A 21 18.91 44.27 -13.44
N GLY A 22 19.00 43.89 -14.71
CA GLY A 22 18.46 42.61 -15.20
C GLY A 22 19.18 41.42 -14.56
N PHE A 23 18.46 40.30 -14.43
CA PHE A 23 19.01 39.02 -13.97
C PHE A 23 20.14 38.58 -14.91
N THR A 24 21.30 38.25 -14.38
CA THR A 24 22.42 37.79 -15.18
C THR A 24 22.23 36.32 -15.56
N LEU A 25 22.72 35.92 -16.74
CA LEU A 25 22.68 34.50 -17.16
C LEU A 25 23.45 33.61 -16.18
N ILE A 26 24.50 34.14 -15.56
CA ILE A 26 25.29 33.39 -14.56
C ILE A 26 24.52 33.19 -13.26
N GLU A 27 23.72 34.15 -12.80
CA GLU A 27 22.85 33.98 -11.63
C GLU A 27 21.82 32.87 -11.88
N LEU A 28 21.21 32.84 -13.06
CA LEU A 28 20.26 31.79 -13.41
C LEU A 28 20.95 30.42 -13.53
N LEU A 29 22.17 30.38 -14.08
CA LEU A 29 22.97 29.18 -14.21
C LEU A 29 23.34 28.56 -12.85
N VAL A 30 23.77 29.37 -11.88
CA VAL A 30 24.10 28.88 -10.54
C VAL A 30 22.85 28.34 -9.83
N VAL A 31 21.69 28.99 -9.99
CA VAL A 31 20.43 28.54 -9.40
C VAL A 31 20.02 27.17 -9.95
N ILE A 32 20.06 26.97 -11.27
CA ILE A 32 19.69 25.67 -11.87
C ILE A 32 20.64 24.55 -11.45
N ILE A 33 21.93 24.86 -11.22
CA ILE A 33 22.90 23.90 -10.71
C ILE A 33 22.55 23.48 -9.29
N ILE A 34 22.24 24.44 -8.41
CA ILE A 34 21.89 24.15 -7.01
C ILE A 34 20.61 23.31 -6.94
N ILE A 35 19.54 23.69 -7.64
CA ILE A 35 18.30 22.89 -7.66
C ILE A 35 18.52 21.51 -8.30
N GLY A 36 19.43 21.40 -9.27
CA GLY A 36 19.80 20.12 -9.89
C GLY A 36 20.44 19.15 -8.90
N ILE A 37 21.38 19.64 -8.07
CA ILE A 37 22.03 18.84 -7.03
C ILE A 37 21.00 18.41 -5.97
N LEU A 38 20.14 19.33 -5.52
CA LEU A 38 19.10 19.03 -4.53
C LEU A 38 18.10 18.00 -5.06
N ALA A 39 17.65 18.15 -6.31
CA ALA A 39 16.71 17.23 -6.95
C ALA A 39 17.31 15.82 -7.10
N ALA A 40 18.60 15.71 -7.45
CA ALA A 40 19.26 14.41 -7.60
C ALA A 40 19.24 13.57 -6.31
N ILE A 41 19.39 14.21 -5.15
CA ILE A 41 19.37 13.53 -3.84
C ILE A 41 17.92 13.32 -3.36
N ALA A 42 17.05 14.31 -3.55
CA ALA A 42 15.68 14.29 -3.01
C ALA A 42 14.74 13.35 -3.79
N LEU A 43 14.87 13.29 -5.12
CA LEU A 43 13.96 12.53 -5.99
C LEU A 43 13.89 11.03 -5.66
N PRO A 44 15.01 10.27 -5.51
CA PRO A 44 14.92 8.85 -5.19
C PRO A 44 14.26 8.60 -3.82
N SER A 45 14.53 9.46 -2.83
CA SER A 45 13.89 9.37 -1.51
C SER A 45 12.38 9.65 -1.60
N PHE A 46 11.99 10.67 -2.35
CA PHE A 46 10.58 11.00 -2.56
C PHE A 46 9.81 9.86 -3.25
N LEU A 47 10.39 9.26 -4.29
CA LEU A 47 9.77 8.13 -5.00
C LEU A 47 9.61 6.90 -4.08
N ASN A 48 10.59 6.60 -3.23
CA ASN A 48 10.49 5.51 -2.26
C ASN A 48 9.41 5.79 -1.20
N GLN A 49 9.31 7.03 -0.69
CA GLN A 49 8.24 7.42 0.24
C GLN A 49 6.85 7.30 -0.40
N ALA A 50 6.69 7.71 -1.65
CA ALA A 50 5.45 7.54 -2.39
C ALA A 50 5.09 6.05 -2.57
N GLN A 51 6.07 5.18 -2.83
CA GLN A 51 5.85 3.73 -2.90
C GLN A 51 5.44 3.14 -1.54
N LYS A 52 6.08 3.55 -0.44
CA LYS A 52 5.71 3.12 0.92
C LYS A 52 4.30 3.57 1.30
N ALA A 53 3.91 4.79 0.93
CA ALA A 53 2.55 5.28 1.14
C ALA A 53 1.52 4.40 0.42
N ARG A 54 1.80 4.00 -0.84
CA ARG A 54 0.95 3.06 -1.59
C ARG A 54 0.91 1.67 -0.95
N GLN A 55 2.05 1.17 -0.45
CA GLN A 55 2.12 -0.13 0.23
C GLN A 55 1.36 -0.14 1.58
N SER A 56 1.30 1.02 2.26
CA SER A 56 0.53 1.18 3.51
C SER A 56 -0.98 0.94 3.32
N GLU A 57 -1.52 1.27 2.14
CA GLU A 57 -2.89 0.96 1.75
C GLU A 57 -3.15 -0.55 1.85
N ALA A 58 -2.34 -1.36 1.16
CA ALA A 58 -2.50 -2.81 1.13
C ALA A 58 -2.24 -3.47 2.47
N LYS A 59 -1.23 -2.99 3.23
CA LYS A 59 -0.99 -3.43 4.60
C LYS A 59 -2.24 -3.22 5.47
N THR A 60 -2.85 -2.05 5.38
CA THR A 60 -4.03 -1.68 6.18
C THR A 60 -5.25 -2.50 5.77
N TYR A 61 -5.53 -2.61 4.48
CA TYR A 61 -6.71 -3.32 3.98
C TYR A 61 -6.61 -4.82 4.25
N THR A 62 -5.48 -5.46 3.96
CA THR A 62 -5.27 -6.89 4.22
C THR A 62 -5.33 -7.20 5.72
N GLY A 63 -4.76 -6.34 6.57
CA GLY A 63 -4.88 -6.45 8.03
C GLY A 63 -6.31 -6.28 8.54
N SER A 64 -7.09 -5.35 7.97
CA SER A 64 -8.51 -5.19 8.27
C SER A 64 -9.34 -6.41 7.82
N MET A 65 -9.01 -7.00 6.67
CA MET A 65 -9.62 -8.25 6.22
C MET A 65 -9.37 -9.38 7.21
N ASN A 66 -8.14 -9.55 7.71
CA ASN A 66 -7.83 -10.55 8.74
C ASN A 66 -8.67 -10.36 10.01
N ARG A 67 -8.79 -9.12 10.51
CA ARG A 67 -9.62 -8.82 11.69
C ARG A 67 -11.10 -9.09 11.45
N SER A 68 -11.61 -8.71 10.28
CA SER A 68 -13.00 -8.96 9.91
C SER A 68 -13.29 -10.45 9.73
N GLN A 69 -12.36 -11.22 9.15
CA GLN A 69 -12.49 -12.67 9.05
C GLN A 69 -12.55 -13.35 10.43
N GLN A 70 -11.77 -12.88 11.41
CA GLN A 70 -11.85 -13.36 12.79
C GLN A 70 -13.23 -13.05 13.38
N ALA A 71 -13.71 -11.82 13.26
CA ALA A 71 -15.04 -11.43 13.75
C ALA A 71 -16.17 -12.21 13.06
N PHE A 72 -16.08 -12.39 11.74
CA PHE A 72 -17.05 -13.11 10.94
C PHE A 72 -17.11 -14.60 11.35
N TYR A 73 -15.95 -15.21 11.61
CA TYR A 73 -15.88 -16.58 12.12
C TYR A 73 -16.49 -16.69 13.52
N LEU A 74 -16.26 -15.74 14.42
CA LEU A 74 -16.89 -15.72 15.75
C LEU A 74 -18.42 -15.66 15.67
N GLU A 75 -18.97 -14.89 14.73
CA GLU A 75 -20.42 -14.73 14.56
C GLU A 75 -21.07 -15.90 13.82
N LYS A 76 -20.44 -16.39 12.74
CA LYS A 76 -21.05 -17.33 11.78
C LYS A 76 -20.45 -18.74 11.82
N GLN A 77 -19.38 -18.96 12.58
CA GLN A 77 -18.64 -20.24 12.63
C GLN A 77 -18.17 -20.72 11.24
N THR A 78 -17.95 -19.77 10.32
CA THR A 78 -17.40 -20.00 8.97
C THR A 78 -16.68 -18.73 8.52
N PHE A 79 -15.78 -18.84 7.54
CA PHE A 79 -15.10 -17.69 6.95
C PHE A 79 -15.87 -17.10 5.78
N ALA A 80 -15.73 -15.79 5.58
CA ALA A 80 -16.34 -15.12 4.44
C ALA A 80 -15.58 -15.48 3.15
N ALA A 81 -16.32 -15.93 2.13
CA ALA A 81 -15.74 -16.26 0.81
C ALA A 81 -15.49 -15.04 -0.08
N THR A 82 -16.12 -13.89 0.21
CA THR A 82 -15.97 -12.66 -0.57
C THR A 82 -15.85 -11.43 0.32
N ILE A 83 -15.17 -10.39 -0.17
CA ILE A 83 -14.94 -9.14 0.57
C ILE A 83 -16.26 -8.44 0.92
N GLY A 84 -17.30 -8.63 0.11
CA GLY A 84 -18.62 -8.04 0.34
C GLY A 84 -19.24 -8.47 1.68
N PHE A 85 -19.00 -9.71 2.11
CA PHE A 85 -19.50 -10.23 3.39
C PHE A 85 -18.76 -9.69 4.61
N LEU A 86 -17.56 -9.12 4.42
CA LEU A 86 -16.77 -8.55 5.52
C LEU A 86 -17.27 -7.17 5.97
N GLY A 87 -18.12 -6.51 5.19
CA GLY A 87 -18.70 -5.21 5.53
C GLY A 87 -17.68 -4.06 5.66
N LEU A 88 -16.47 -4.24 5.11
CA LEU A 88 -15.36 -3.29 5.29
C LEU A 88 -15.37 -2.10 4.33
N GLY A 89 -16.24 -2.09 3.31
CA GLY A 89 -16.25 -1.05 2.27
C GLY A 89 -14.98 -1.02 1.42
N ILE A 90 -14.19 -2.10 1.40
CA ILE A 90 -12.97 -2.20 0.60
C ILE A 90 -13.36 -2.50 -0.85
N ASN A 91 -12.91 -1.64 -1.78
CA ASN A 91 -13.01 -1.92 -3.20
C ASN A 91 -12.10 -3.11 -3.55
N THR A 92 -12.61 -4.08 -4.32
CA THR A 92 -11.82 -5.24 -4.77
C THR A 92 -10.63 -4.84 -5.66
N GLN A 93 -10.65 -3.63 -6.22
CA GLN A 93 -9.56 -3.08 -7.01
C GLN A 93 -9.40 -1.59 -6.72
N THR A 94 -8.15 -1.18 -6.52
CA THR A 94 -7.70 0.20 -6.44
C THR A 94 -6.68 0.45 -7.56
N ASP A 95 -6.15 1.67 -7.63
CA ASP A 95 -5.09 1.99 -8.59
C ASP A 95 -3.82 1.17 -8.34
N ASN A 96 -3.54 0.87 -7.07
CA ASN A 96 -2.30 0.21 -6.65
C ASN A 96 -2.45 -1.30 -6.48
N TYR A 97 -3.61 -1.79 -6.06
CA TYR A 97 -3.81 -3.17 -5.62
C TYR A 97 -5.11 -3.79 -6.11
N LYS A 98 -5.12 -5.13 -6.19
CA LYS A 98 -6.32 -5.96 -6.29
C LYS A 98 -6.43 -6.80 -5.04
N TYR A 99 -7.58 -6.72 -4.39
CA TYR A 99 -7.86 -7.44 -3.15
C TYR A 99 -8.77 -8.63 -3.44
N GLY A 100 -8.52 -9.72 -2.74
CA GLY A 100 -9.36 -10.90 -2.80
C GLY A 100 -9.19 -11.80 -1.61
N ILE A 101 -10.05 -12.80 -1.57
CA ILE A 101 -10.06 -13.84 -0.55
C ILE A 101 -9.89 -15.16 -1.28
N ASP A 102 -9.03 -16.02 -0.74
CA ASP A 102 -8.89 -17.40 -1.15
C ASP A 102 -9.30 -18.29 0.03
N VAL A 103 -10.30 -19.14 -0.22
CA VAL A 103 -10.83 -20.09 0.76
C VAL A 103 -10.17 -21.45 0.54
N ALA A 104 -9.98 -22.22 1.62
CA ALA A 104 -9.21 -23.47 1.65
C ALA A 104 -9.83 -24.66 0.88
N THR A 105 -10.61 -24.44 -0.16
CA THR A 105 -10.94 -25.51 -1.08
C THR A 105 -9.70 -25.73 -1.96
N GLN A 106 -8.94 -26.79 -1.69
CA GLN A 106 -7.96 -27.34 -2.65
C GLN A 106 -8.60 -27.79 -3.98
N ILE A 107 -9.86 -27.45 -4.27
CA ILE A 107 -10.53 -27.78 -5.51
C ILE A 107 -11.32 -26.57 -5.99
N ALA A 108 -10.99 -26.17 -7.22
CA ALA A 108 -11.71 -25.27 -8.11
C ALA A 108 -11.84 -23.80 -7.67
N LYS A 109 -10.97 -23.01 -8.27
CA LYS A 109 -11.21 -21.63 -8.71
C LYS A 109 -12.49 -21.59 -9.57
N ASP A 110 -13.67 -21.66 -8.97
CA ASP A 110 -14.93 -21.40 -9.65
C ASP A 110 -15.94 -20.62 -8.79
N THR A 111 -16.47 -19.62 -9.47
CA THR A 111 -17.25 -18.43 -9.16
C THR A 111 -18.58 -18.59 -8.39
N THR A 112 -18.69 -19.50 -7.43
CA THR A 112 -19.90 -19.58 -6.58
C THR A 112 -19.60 -19.26 -5.09
N PRO A 113 -20.40 -18.40 -4.44
CA PRO A 113 -20.23 -18.05 -3.03
C PRO A 113 -20.70 -19.22 -2.16
N ALA A 114 -19.86 -20.26 -2.06
CA ALA A 114 -20.06 -21.31 -1.08
C ALA A 114 -19.56 -20.80 0.28
N ASN A 115 -20.48 -20.69 1.25
CA ASN A 115 -20.12 -20.74 2.65
C ASN A 115 -19.36 -22.06 2.87
N VAL A 116 -18.06 -21.98 3.13
CA VAL A 116 -17.23 -23.18 3.32
C VAL A 116 -17.37 -23.59 4.78
N ALA A 117 -18.41 -24.38 5.09
CA ALA A 117 -18.56 -25.01 6.39
C ALA A 117 -17.30 -25.86 6.69
N ASN A 118 -16.79 -25.77 7.93
CA ASN A 118 -15.63 -26.53 8.44
C ASN A 118 -14.25 -26.11 7.93
N ASN A 119 -14.13 -24.96 7.25
CA ASN A 119 -12.81 -24.47 6.88
C ASN A 119 -12.08 -23.90 8.11
N THR A 120 -10.89 -24.43 8.41
CA THR A 120 -10.05 -23.98 9.53
C THR A 120 -9.17 -22.78 9.19
N TRP A 121 -9.17 -22.30 7.94
CA TRP A 121 -8.41 -21.10 7.57
C TRP A 121 -8.89 -20.36 6.33
N VAL A 122 -8.56 -19.07 6.23
CA VAL A 122 -8.83 -18.24 5.06
C VAL A 122 -7.63 -17.36 4.74
N ASN A 123 -7.35 -17.20 3.46
CA ASN A 123 -6.33 -16.29 2.98
C ASN A 123 -6.98 -15.04 2.41
N ASN A 124 -6.44 -13.89 2.77
CA ASN A 124 -6.73 -12.59 2.20
C ASN A 124 -5.48 -12.16 1.43
N TYR A 125 -5.63 -11.52 0.28
CA TYR A 125 -4.48 -11.04 -0.49
C TYR A 125 -4.71 -9.65 -1.05
N GLY A 126 -3.61 -8.91 -1.18
CA GLY A 126 -3.49 -7.67 -1.92
C GLY A 126 -2.38 -7.85 -2.96
N VAL A 127 -2.77 -8.15 -4.20
CA VAL A 127 -1.84 -8.26 -5.34
C VAL A 127 -1.61 -6.88 -5.91
N GLN A 128 -0.36 -6.46 -5.98
CA GLN A 128 0.00 -5.18 -6.57
C GLN A 128 -0.26 -5.14 -8.07
N ARG A 129 -0.61 -3.96 -8.57
CA ARG A 129 -0.81 -3.69 -10.00
C ARG A 129 0.43 -3.12 -10.68
N ALA A 130 1.37 -2.58 -9.90
CA ALA A 130 2.65 -2.07 -10.37
C ALA A 130 3.80 -2.93 -9.85
N THR A 131 4.81 -3.19 -10.69
CA THR A 131 5.98 -4.00 -10.32
C THR A 131 6.90 -3.35 -9.30
N THR A 132 6.70 -2.05 -9.02
CA THR A 132 7.45 -1.28 -8.02
C THR A 132 6.91 -1.44 -6.60
N LEU A 133 5.79 -2.15 -6.44
CA LEU A 133 5.13 -2.37 -5.15
C LEU A 133 5.30 -3.83 -4.70
N LYS A 134 5.24 -4.05 -3.39
CA LYS A 134 5.22 -5.39 -2.79
C LYS A 134 3.79 -5.92 -2.72
N GLY A 135 3.64 -7.23 -2.84
CA GLY A 135 2.38 -7.93 -2.56
C GLY A 135 2.19 -8.19 -1.07
N TYR A 136 0.93 -8.23 -0.63
CA TYR A 136 0.55 -8.53 0.75
C TYR A 136 -0.37 -9.73 0.79
N ALA A 137 -0.22 -10.56 1.82
CA ALA A 137 -1.11 -11.67 2.07
C ALA A 137 -1.35 -11.83 3.57
N GLY A 138 -2.58 -12.13 3.97
CA GLY A 138 -2.97 -12.35 5.33
C GLY A 138 -3.65 -13.71 5.46
N THR A 139 -3.33 -14.46 6.51
CA THR A 139 -4.01 -15.73 6.79
C THR A 139 -4.68 -15.62 8.15
N THR A 140 -5.94 -15.99 8.21
CA THR A 140 -6.66 -16.22 9.47
C THR A 140 -6.90 -17.71 9.63
N TRP A 141 -6.62 -18.27 10.79
CA TRP A 141 -6.73 -19.69 11.09
C TRP A 141 -7.46 -19.91 12.42
N VAL A 142 -8.15 -21.04 12.56
CA VAL A 142 -8.91 -21.44 13.74
C VAL A 142 -8.18 -22.51 14.53
N GLY A 143 -7.67 -22.11 15.68
CA GLY A 143 -7.18 -22.96 16.76
C GLY A 143 -8.28 -23.76 17.40
N GLN A 144 -8.28 -25.05 17.13
CA GLN A 144 -8.84 -26.00 18.07
C GLN A 144 -7.72 -26.37 19.04
N THR A 145 -7.90 -26.13 20.33
CA THR A 145 -7.34 -27.02 21.35
C THR A 145 -8.36 -28.16 21.55
N GLN A 146 -8.08 -29.20 22.32
CA GLN A 146 -8.81 -30.48 22.27
C GLN A 146 -10.36 -30.36 22.31
N SER A 147 -11.04 -31.40 21.81
CA SER A 147 -12.51 -31.52 21.78
C SER A 147 -13.17 -31.05 23.08
N GLY A 148 -13.75 -29.85 23.09
CA GLY A 148 -14.34 -29.21 24.27
C GLY A 148 -13.81 -27.80 24.56
N ASP A 149 -12.70 -27.40 23.94
CA ASP A 149 -12.15 -26.05 24.09
C ASP A 149 -12.76 -25.04 23.11
N GLU A 150 -12.80 -23.78 23.55
CA GLU A 150 -13.25 -22.65 22.74
C GLU A 150 -12.31 -22.42 21.53
N ALA A 151 -12.90 -22.19 20.35
CA ALA A 151 -12.14 -21.95 19.13
C ALA A 151 -11.42 -20.59 19.20
N ASN A 152 -10.08 -20.61 19.11
CA ASN A 152 -9.25 -19.40 19.11
C ASN A 152 -8.83 -19.04 17.69
N THR A 153 -9.16 -17.85 17.19
CA THR A 153 -8.69 -17.43 15.86
C THR A 153 -7.34 -16.74 15.96
N LEU A 154 -6.38 -17.17 15.15
CA LEU A 154 -5.07 -16.52 14.99
C LEU A 154 -4.98 -15.91 13.59
N ALA A 155 -4.28 -14.79 13.45
CA ALA A 155 -4.04 -14.19 12.15
C ALA A 155 -2.60 -13.71 11.99
N ILE A 156 -2.08 -13.84 10.77
CA ILE A 156 -0.78 -13.30 10.36
C ILE A 156 -0.94 -12.43 9.12
N LEU A 157 -0.15 -11.36 9.04
CA LEU A 157 0.01 -10.56 7.84
C LEU A 157 1.45 -10.70 7.35
N CYS A 158 1.61 -10.91 6.05
CA CYS A 158 2.87 -11.16 5.38
C CYS A 158 3.03 -10.20 4.21
N GLU A 159 4.26 -9.74 3.97
CA GLU A 159 4.63 -8.95 2.80
C GLU A 159 5.70 -9.65 1.98
N ASN A 160 5.68 -9.46 0.66
CA ASN A 160 6.73 -9.99 -0.20
C ASN A 160 8.07 -9.29 0.06
N THR A 161 9.16 -10.08 0.08
CA THR A 161 10.53 -9.54 0.21
C THR A 161 10.94 -8.75 -1.03
N GLN A 162 10.42 -9.13 -2.20
CA GLN A 162 10.72 -8.51 -3.49
C GLN A 162 9.52 -7.73 -4.04
N THR A 163 9.78 -6.57 -4.63
CA THR A 163 8.77 -5.81 -5.38
C THR A 163 8.39 -6.53 -6.67
N GLY A 164 7.15 -6.43 -7.12
CA GLY A 164 6.70 -7.00 -8.39
C GLY A 164 6.41 -8.50 -8.35
N ALA A 165 6.76 -9.20 -7.26
CA ALA A 165 6.30 -10.55 -7.00
C ALA A 165 4.81 -10.54 -6.66
N THR A 166 3.97 -11.15 -7.51
CA THR A 166 2.53 -11.29 -7.23
C THR A 166 2.35 -11.82 -5.81
N ALA A 167 1.35 -11.34 -5.07
CA ALA A 167 0.99 -11.95 -3.80
C ALA A 167 0.59 -13.40 -4.10
N ALA A 168 1.55 -14.32 -3.94
CA ALA A 168 1.28 -15.74 -3.99
C ALA A 168 0.40 -16.06 -2.77
N ASN A 169 -0.47 -17.06 -2.94
CA ASN A 169 -1.15 -17.64 -1.79
C ASN A 169 -0.11 -17.96 -0.71
N VAL A 170 -0.43 -17.66 0.54
CA VAL A 170 0.43 -17.98 1.68
C VAL A 170 0.54 -19.50 1.75
N SER A 171 1.56 -20.05 1.10
CA SER A 171 1.85 -21.48 1.13
C SER A 171 2.86 -21.75 2.24
N GLY A 172 2.41 -22.31 3.35
CA GLY A 172 3.31 -22.65 4.46
C GLY A 172 2.65 -22.66 5.82
N GLN A 173 1.45 -23.26 5.95
CA GLN A 173 0.97 -23.64 7.28
C GLN A 173 1.72 -24.87 7.76
N THR A 174 2.66 -24.70 8.69
CA THR A 174 3.25 -25.83 9.42
C THR A 174 2.32 -26.17 10.59
N VAL A 175 1.46 -27.17 10.39
CA VAL A 175 0.55 -27.67 11.43
C VAL A 175 1.31 -28.72 12.26
N THR A 176 1.70 -28.35 13.48
CA THR A 176 2.30 -29.30 14.43
C THR A 176 1.23 -29.69 15.45
N ALA A 177 0.71 -30.92 15.34
CA ALA A 177 -0.13 -31.59 16.34
C ALA A 177 -1.26 -30.74 16.96
N THR A 178 -2.40 -30.66 16.26
CA THR A 178 -3.73 -30.27 16.81
C THR A 178 -3.80 -28.93 17.56
N THR A 179 -2.77 -28.08 17.49
CA THR A 179 -2.69 -26.75 18.09
C THR A 179 -1.72 -25.93 17.27
N ILE A 180 -2.13 -24.77 16.72
CA ILE A 180 -1.16 -23.85 16.10
C ILE A 180 -0.65 -22.91 17.18
N SER A 181 0.63 -23.05 17.51
CA SER A 181 1.33 -22.13 18.41
C SER A 181 1.93 -20.93 17.67
N THR A 182 2.20 -21.04 16.37
CA THR A 182 2.77 -19.97 15.55
C THR A 182 2.32 -20.06 14.08
N LEU A 183 1.85 -18.94 13.52
CA LEU A 183 1.71 -18.78 12.08
C LEU A 183 3.03 -18.22 11.52
N THR A 184 3.44 -18.71 10.35
CA THR A 184 4.64 -18.25 9.65
C THR A 184 4.31 -17.89 8.20
N CYS A 185 5.03 -16.90 7.66
CA CYS A 185 4.88 -16.50 6.27
C CYS A 185 5.52 -17.51 5.31
N ALA A 186 5.00 -17.58 4.07
CA ALA A 186 5.55 -18.41 3.01
C ALA A 186 6.98 -18.00 2.63
N THR A 187 7.74 -18.90 2.02
CA THR A 187 9.10 -18.61 1.53
C THR A 187 9.09 -17.41 0.58
N GLY A 188 9.96 -16.43 0.81
CA GLY A 188 10.01 -15.19 0.04
C GLY A 188 9.11 -14.08 0.59
N MET A 189 8.41 -14.31 1.70
CA MET A 189 7.61 -13.32 2.42
C MET A 189 8.09 -13.13 3.86
N ASP A 190 8.01 -11.91 4.35
CA ASP A 190 8.33 -11.54 5.74
C ASP A 190 7.06 -11.21 6.53
N SER A 191 7.07 -11.49 7.83
CA SER A 191 5.95 -11.14 8.71
C SER A 191 5.89 -9.63 8.95
N VAL A 192 4.70 -9.09 8.76
CA VAL A 192 4.40 -7.68 8.96
C VAL A 192 3.95 -7.51 10.40
N LYS A 193 4.78 -6.85 11.19
CA LYS A 193 4.42 -6.40 12.54
C LYS A 193 3.41 -5.25 12.51
#